data_AF-A0A6N0X204-F1
#
_entry.id   AF-A0A6N0X204-F1
#
_cell.length_a   1.000
_cell.length_b   1.000
_cell.length_c   1.000
_cell.angle_alpha   90.00
_cell.angle_beta   90.00
_cell.angle_gamma   90.00
#
_symmetry.space_group_name_H-M   'P 1'
#
loop_
_entity.id
_entity.type
_entity.pdbx_description
1 polymer ?
#
loop_
_entity_poly.entity_id
_entity_poly.type
_entity_poly.pdbx_seq_one_letter_code
_entity_poly.pdbx_strand_id
1 'polypeptide(L)'
;MARCGGEPVQSVLSRALDRFELAILSPVLDSLLRFYEIALGRRIVVGHGAGPSDDERLLQDLIAGRALSNDCLNCEKRARSDFQCALCSARIMLRLACADRTGLAR
;
A
#
# COMPACT_ATOMS: atom_id res chain seq x y z
N MET A 1 -14.48 -7.88 -0.44
CA MET A 1 -13.76 -8.40 -1.63
C MET A 1 -14.45 -7.85 -2.87
N ALA A 2 -13.70 -7.69 -3.96
CA ALA A 2 -14.01 -6.96 -5.21
C ALA A 2 -13.75 -5.45 -5.15
N ARG A 3 -12.61 -5.04 -5.71
CA ARG A 3 -12.35 -3.65 -6.12
C ARG A 3 -11.91 -3.67 -7.58
N CYS A 4 -12.76 -3.03 -8.37
CA CYS A 4 -12.78 -2.91 -9.84
C CYS A 4 -13.29 -4.15 -10.59
N GLY A 5 -14.55 -4.07 -11.01
CA GLY A 5 -14.99 -4.69 -12.28
C GLY A 5 -14.99 -6.21 -12.38
N GLY A 6 -15.36 -6.94 -11.33
CA GLY A 6 -15.60 -8.40 -11.40
C GLY A 6 -14.34 -9.27 -11.40
N GLU A 7 -13.15 -8.70 -11.55
CA GLU A 7 -11.87 -9.41 -11.41
C GLU A 7 -11.43 -9.45 -9.92
N PRO A 8 -10.80 -10.55 -9.46
CA PRO A 8 -10.22 -10.61 -8.13
C PRO A 8 -9.09 -9.57 -8.00
N VAL A 9 -9.11 -8.77 -6.93
CA VAL A 9 -8.16 -7.64 -6.69
C VAL A 9 -6.69 -8.06 -6.78
N GLN A 10 -6.39 -9.32 -6.44
CA GLN A 10 -5.05 -9.89 -6.59
C GLN A 10 -4.62 -10.03 -8.05
N SER A 11 -5.53 -10.28 -8.99
CA SER A 11 -5.25 -10.33 -10.44
C SER A 11 -4.76 -8.98 -10.96
N VAL A 12 -5.46 -7.89 -10.60
CA VAL A 12 -5.13 -6.53 -11.06
C VAL A 12 -3.84 -6.02 -10.42
N LEU A 13 -3.68 -6.18 -9.11
CA LEU A 13 -2.44 -5.77 -8.42
C LEU A 13 -1.25 -6.61 -8.88
N SER A 14 -1.41 -7.93 -9.01
CA SER A 14 -0.36 -8.81 -9.52
C SER A 14 0.10 -8.34 -10.91
N ARG A 15 -0.83 -8.12 -11.84
CA ARG A 15 -0.51 -7.65 -13.20
C ARG A 15 0.16 -6.27 -13.21
N ALA A 16 -0.28 -5.36 -12.35
CA ALA A 16 0.34 -4.03 -12.23
C ALA A 16 1.76 -4.08 -11.67
N LEU A 17 2.07 -5.07 -10.83
CA LEU A 17 3.38 -5.28 -10.21
C LEU A 17 4.30 -6.18 -11.04
N ASP A 18 3.73 -6.98 -11.95
CA ASP A 18 4.46 -7.93 -12.80
C ASP A 18 5.49 -7.24 -13.70
N ARG A 19 5.15 -6.04 -14.21
CA ARG A 19 6.10 -5.15 -14.93
C ARG A 19 7.34 -4.76 -14.12
N PHE A 20 7.29 -4.95 -12.80
CA PHE A 20 8.38 -4.67 -11.87
C PHE A 20 8.93 -5.95 -11.24
N GLU A 21 8.48 -7.14 -11.65
CA GLU A 21 8.84 -8.43 -11.04
C GLU A 21 8.50 -8.47 -9.53
N LEU A 22 7.49 -7.70 -9.10
CA LEU A 22 7.08 -7.55 -7.70
C LEU A 22 5.68 -8.16 -7.46
N ALA A 23 5.21 -9.05 -8.34
CA ALA A 23 3.89 -9.68 -8.22
C ALA A 23 3.69 -10.37 -6.86
N ILE A 24 4.77 -10.90 -6.26
CA ILE A 24 4.79 -11.51 -4.92
C ILE A 24 4.34 -10.54 -3.81
N LEU A 25 4.43 -9.23 -4.03
CA LEU A 25 3.99 -8.20 -3.09
C LEU A 25 2.50 -7.85 -3.22
N SER A 26 1.78 -8.41 -4.19
CA SER A 26 0.34 -8.17 -4.36
C SER A 26 -0.49 -8.37 -3.07
N PRO A 27 -0.36 -9.49 -2.32
CA PRO A 27 -1.11 -9.66 -1.06
C PRO A 27 -0.70 -8.67 0.03
N VAL A 28 0.57 -8.23 0.03
CA VAL A 28 1.10 -7.25 0.96
C VAL A 28 0.45 -5.88 0.73
N LEU A 29 0.39 -5.47 -0.54
CA LEU A 29 -0.23 -4.20 -0.93
C LEU A 29 -1.76 -4.24 -0.78
N ASP A 30 -2.43 -5.37 -1.06
CA ASP A 30 -3.88 -5.51 -0.78
C ASP A 30 -4.18 -5.34 0.71
N SER A 31 -3.38 -5.99 1.57
CA SER A 31 -3.50 -5.86 3.02
C SER A 31 -3.28 -4.42 3.49
N LEU A 32 -2.22 -3.77 3.00
CA LEU A 32 -1.91 -2.39 3.33
C LEU A 32 -3.05 -1.44 2.94
N LEU A 33 -3.58 -1.56 1.72
CA LEU A 33 -4.70 -0.74 1.25
C LEU A 33 -5.95 -0.95 2.10
N ARG A 34 -6.23 -2.20 2.51
CA ARG A 34 -7.36 -2.51 3.38
C ARG A 34 -7.23 -1.85 4.75
N PHE A 35 -6.07 -1.96 5.39
CA PHE A 35 -5.84 -1.32 6.68
C PHE A 35 -5.82 0.20 6.58
N TYR A 36 -5.35 0.74 5.45
CA TYR A 36 -5.39 2.18 5.19
C TYR A 36 -6.83 2.69 5.11
N GLU A 37 -7.72 1.97 4.42
CA GLU A 37 -9.15 2.32 4.35
C GLU A 37 -9.86 2.20 5.69
N ILE A 38 -9.52 1.19 6.48
CA ILE A 38 -10.02 1.05 7.85
C ILE A 38 -9.56 2.24 8.70
N ALA A 39 -8.29 2.65 8.58
CA ALA A 39 -7.77 3.81 9.29
C ALA A 39 -8.35 5.14 8.78
N LEU A 40 -8.67 5.27 7.50
CA LEU A 40 -9.39 6.43 6.96
C LEU A 40 -10.87 6.46 7.35
N GLY A 41 -11.45 5.32 7.76
CA GLY A 41 -12.90 5.16 7.98
C GLY A 41 -13.72 5.25 6.69
N ARG A 42 -13.07 5.25 5.52
CA ARG A 42 -13.69 5.36 4.21
C ARG A 42 -12.85 4.68 3.14
N ARG A 43 -13.44 4.47 1.96
CA ARG A 43 -12.69 3.97 0.80
C ARG A 43 -11.67 5.03 0.33
N ILE A 44 -10.54 4.56 -0.18
CA ILE A 44 -9.55 5.41 -0.86
C ILE A 44 -10.22 6.03 -2.07
N VAL A 45 -10.08 7.34 -2.19
CA VAL A 45 -10.38 8.06 -3.43
C VAL A 45 -9.22 7.81 -4.38
N VAL A 46 -9.50 7.36 -5.59
CA VAL A 46 -8.47 7.21 -6.63
C VAL A 46 -8.51 8.46 -7.49
N GLY A 47 -7.35 9.03 -7.78
CA GLY A 47 -7.22 10.18 -8.67
C GLY A 47 -7.81 9.87 -10.05
N HIS A 48 -8.39 10.88 -10.69
CA HIS A 48 -8.84 10.78 -12.08
C HIS A 48 -7.96 11.65 -12.97
N GLY A 49 -7.45 11.10 -14.07
CA GLY A 49 -6.64 11.83 -15.05
C GLY A 49 -5.14 11.87 -14.71
N ALA A 50 -4.55 13.07 -14.70
CA ALA A 50 -3.08 13.26 -14.79
C ALA A 50 -2.31 13.17 -13.46
N GLY A 51 -2.94 12.84 -12.34
CA GLY A 51 -2.24 12.82 -11.05
C GLY A 51 -2.92 12.00 -9.96
N PRO A 52 -2.15 11.64 -8.91
CA PRO A 52 -2.68 10.95 -7.74
C PRO A 52 -3.61 11.87 -6.95
N SER A 53 -4.62 11.28 -6.32
CA SER A 53 -5.42 11.92 -5.28
C SER A 53 -4.59 12.23 -4.03
N ASP A 54 -5.16 13.02 -3.11
CA ASP A 54 -4.55 13.28 -1.81
C ASP A 54 -4.34 12.01 -0.97
N ASP A 55 -5.26 11.04 -1.06
CA ASP A 55 -5.14 9.75 -0.38
C ASP A 55 -3.93 8.96 -0.91
N GLU A 56 -3.79 8.91 -2.24
CA GLU A 56 -2.67 8.23 -2.89
C GLU A 56 -1.34 8.91 -2.58
N ARG A 57 -1.31 10.24 -2.58
CA ARG A 57 -0.11 11.02 -2.26
C ARG A 57 0.30 10.82 -0.79
N LEU A 58 -0.66 10.86 0.13
CA LEU A 58 -0.42 10.58 1.54
C LEU A 58 0.11 9.16 1.75
N LEU A 59 -0.51 8.16 1.12
CA LEU A 59 -0.04 6.77 1.21
C LEU A 59 1.39 6.61 0.65
N GLN A 60 1.70 7.27 -0.46
CA GLN A 60 3.07 7.28 -1.02
C GLN A 60 4.08 7.90 -0.05
N ASP A 61 3.74 9.02 0.60
CA ASP A 61 4.59 9.66 1.59
C ASP A 61 4.80 8.80 2.85
N LEU A 62 3.76 8.09 3.29
CA LEU A 62 3.84 7.13 4.40
C LEU A 62 4.73 5.93 4.08
N ILE A 63 4.62 5.36 2.88
CA ILE A 63 5.47 4.25 2.42
C ILE A 63 6.92 4.70 2.29
N ALA A 64 7.15 5.90 1.73
CA ALA A 64 8.47 6.51 1.64
C ALA A 64 9.05 6.89 3.01
N GLY A 65 8.22 7.00 4.04
CA GLY A 65 8.61 7.46 5.37
C GLY A 65 8.82 8.97 5.46
N ARG A 66 8.23 9.73 4.53
CA ARG A 66 8.24 11.20 4.52
C ARG A 66 7.15 11.80 5.43
N ALA A 67 6.12 11.02 5.75
CA ALA A 67 5.04 11.42 6.65
C ALA A 67 4.97 10.49 7.88
N LEU A 68 4.56 11.04 9.03
CA LEU A 68 4.26 10.27 10.23
C LEU A 68 2.77 9.87 10.25
N SER A 69 2.50 8.57 10.33
CA SER A 69 1.13 8.05 10.35
C SER A 69 0.27 8.55 11.53
N ASN A 70 0.88 9.02 12.61
CA ASN A 70 0.16 9.50 13.80
C ASN A 70 -0.55 10.84 13.56
N ASP A 71 0.06 11.73 12.78
CA ASP A 71 -0.43 13.11 12.60
C ASP A 71 -1.45 13.21 11.46
N CYS A 72 -1.35 12.33 10.45
CA CYS A 72 -2.16 12.43 9.24
C CYS A 72 -3.52 11.74 9.33
N LEU A 73 -3.73 10.82 10.29
CA LEU A 73 -4.94 10.00 10.37
C LEU A 73 -5.66 10.18 11.72
N ASN A 74 -6.79 10.88 11.66
CA ASN A 74 -7.71 11.00 12.80
C ASN A 74 -8.57 9.73 12.91
N CYS A 75 -7.98 8.67 13.48
CA CYS A 75 -8.58 7.34 13.58
C CYS A 75 -8.49 6.76 14.99
N GLU A 76 -9.30 5.72 15.24
CA GLU A 76 -9.25 4.96 16.48
C GLU A 76 -7.88 4.32 16.71
N LYS A 77 -7.46 4.23 17.98
CA LYS A 77 -6.13 3.73 18.35
C LYS A 77 -5.82 2.35 17.75
N ARG A 78 -6.80 1.43 17.72
CA ARG A 78 -6.61 0.07 17.20
C ARG A 78 -6.39 0.07 15.68
N ALA A 79 -7.24 0.77 14.93
CA ALA A 79 -7.10 0.93 13.49
C ALA A 79 -5.75 1.56 13.12
N ARG A 80 -5.29 2.55 13.91
CA ARG A 80 -3.96 3.14 13.76
C ARG A 80 -2.84 2.12 13.93
N SER A 81 -2.88 1.33 15.00
CA SER A 81 -1.84 0.33 15.28
C SER A 81 -1.81 -0.78 14.23
N ASP A 82 -2.97 -1.27 13.79
CA ASP A 82 -3.05 -2.29 12.75
C ASP A 82 -2.51 -1.77 11.41
N PHE A 83 -2.84 -0.53 11.05
CA PHE A 83 -2.30 0.13 9.87
C PHE A 83 -0.78 0.34 9.95
N GLN A 84 -0.25 0.76 11.10
CA GLN A 84 1.20 0.92 11.30
C GLN A 84 1.94 -0.41 11.16
N CYS A 85 1.37 -1.51 11.67
CA CYS A 85 1.93 -2.83 11.51
C CYS A 85 1.99 -3.21 10.01
N ALA A 86 0.86 -3.08 9.30
CA ALA A 86 0.79 -3.37 7.88
C ALA A 86 1.77 -2.49 7.05
N LEU A 87 1.88 -1.20 7.37
CA LEU A 87 2.81 -0.28 6.74
C LEU A 87 4.27 -0.67 6.99
N CYS A 88 4.62 -1.03 8.23
CA CYS A 88 5.96 -1.47 8.58
C CYS A 88 6.34 -2.75 7.80
N SER A 89 5.48 -3.77 7.84
CA SER A 89 5.68 -5.02 7.11
C SER A 89 5.79 -4.79 5.60
N ALA A 90 4.94 -3.94 5.02
CA ALA A 90 4.99 -3.60 3.60
C ALA A 90 6.32 -2.92 3.22
N ARG A 91 6.81 -1.97 4.04
CA ARG A 91 8.11 -1.32 3.80
C ARG A 91 9.28 -2.30 3.88
N ILE A 92 9.25 -3.25 4.81
CA ILE A 92 10.27 -4.30 4.91
C ILE A 92 10.26 -5.17 3.65
N MET A 93 9.09 -5.68 3.25
CA MET A 93 8.98 -6.54 2.08
C MET A 93 9.34 -5.83 0.77
N LEU A 94 8.97 -4.55 0.63
CA LEU A 94 9.41 -3.72 -0.50
C LEU A 94 10.93 -3.57 -0.54
N ARG A 95 11.57 -3.30 0.61
CA ARG A 95 13.04 -3.20 0.70
C ARG A 95 13.72 -4.52 0.35
N LEU A 96 13.22 -5.64 0.87
CA LEU A 96 13.77 -6.97 0.57
C LEU A 96 13.64 -7.31 -0.91
N ALA A 97 12.46 -7.11 -1.49
CA ALA A 97 12.23 -7.42 -2.90
C ALA A 97 13.05 -6.51 -3.83
N CYS A 98 13.23 -5.23 -3.48
CA CYS A 98 14.13 -4.35 -4.22
C CYS A 98 15.61 -4.72 -4.04
N ALA A 99 16.04 -5.13 -2.84
CA ALA A 99 17.42 -5.53 -2.55
C ALA A 99 17.83 -6.78 -3.31
N ASP A 100 16.96 -7.80 -3.30
CA ASP A 100 17.11 -9.06 -4.05
C ASP A 100 17.33 -8.79 -5.54
N ARG A 101 16.54 -7.86 -6.10
CA ARG A 101 16.68 -7.41 -7.49
C ARG A 101 17.96 -6.64 -7.79
N THR A 102 18.47 -5.85 -6.84
CA THR A 102 19.71 -5.06 -7.03
C THR A 102 20.99 -5.86 -6.85
N GLY A 103 20.93 -7.14 -6.47
CA GLY A 103 22.12 -8.00 -6.38
C GLY A 103 23.04 -7.67 -5.20
N LEU A 104 22.54 -7.04 -4.13
CA LEU A 104 23.24 -6.91 -2.84
C LEU A 104 23.07 -8.14 -1.94
N ALA A 105 22.75 -9.28 -2.54
CA ALA A 105 22.68 -10.60 -1.91
C ALA A 105 23.48 -11.64 -2.73
N ARG A 106 24.67 -11.26 -3.21
CA ARG A 106 25.69 -12.20 -3.66
C ARG A 106 26.98 -11.98 -2.88
#